data_AF-A0A0C4YE20-F1
#
_entry.id   AF-A0A0C4YE20-F1
#
_cell.length_a   1.000
_cell.length_b   1.000
_cell.length_c   1.000
_cell.angle_alpha   90.00
_cell.angle_beta   90.00
_cell.angle_gamma   90.00
#
_symmetry.space_group_name_H-M   'P 1'
#
loop_
_entity.id
_entity.type
_entity.pdbx_description
1 polymer ?
#
loop_
_entity_poly.entity_id
_entity_poly.type
_entity_poly.pdbx_seq_one_letter_code
_entity_poly.pdbx_strand_id
1 'polypeptide(L)'
;MDEIHKELADLLGQEQASLTMAKVDALSDILKAEMGSFNAIRVAQGRPTLQEEMDEAIAYVREMVANGEARKEDYPELFEDECPDADETGSADQT
;
A
#
# COMPACT_ATOMS: atom_id res chain seq x y z
N MET A 1 5.51 -20.25 -45.36
CA MET A 1 4.70 -20.99 -44.36
C MET A 1 5.03 -20.55 -42.94
N ASP A 2 6.28 -20.18 -42.61
CA ASP A 2 6.64 -19.83 -41.23
C ASP A 2 6.15 -18.46 -40.75
N GLU A 3 6.03 -17.48 -41.66
CA GLU A 3 5.69 -16.09 -41.29
C GLU A 3 4.20 -15.94 -40.89
N ILE A 4 3.30 -16.62 -41.61
CA ILE A 4 1.85 -16.65 -41.31
C ILE A 4 1.58 -17.36 -39.97
N HIS A 5 2.29 -18.44 -39.66
CA HIS A 5 2.14 -19.13 -38.38
C HIS A 5 2.64 -18.29 -37.21
N LYS A 6 3.69 -17.49 -37.42
CA LYS A 6 4.21 -16.56 -36.41
C LYS A 6 3.23 -15.42 -36.12
N GLU A 7 2.67 -14.78 -37.16
CA GLU A 7 1.65 -13.74 -36.98
C GLU A 7 0.40 -14.28 -36.27
N LEU A 8 -0.05 -15.50 -36.60
CA LEU A 8 -1.18 -16.12 -35.91
C LEU A 8 -0.89 -16.35 -34.42
N ALA A 9 0.32 -16.82 -34.09
CA ALA A 9 0.73 -17.07 -32.71
C ALA A 9 0.83 -15.76 -31.90
N ASP A 10 1.35 -14.68 -32.50
CA ASP A 10 1.44 -13.38 -31.86
C ASP A 10 0.04 -12.76 -31.60
N LEU A 11 -0.88 -12.87 -32.56
CA LEU A 11 -2.27 -12.44 -32.40
C LEU A 11 -3.00 -13.21 -31.29
N LEU A 12 -2.86 -14.54 -31.27
CA LEU A 12 -3.41 -15.40 -30.21
C LEU A 12 -2.82 -15.06 -28.83
N GLY A 13 -1.52 -14.77 -28.77
CA GLY A 13 -0.85 -14.36 -27.53
C GLY A 13 -1.34 -13.01 -27.00
N GLN A 14 -1.52 -12.03 -27.88
CA GLN A 14 -2.07 -10.71 -27.53
C GLN A 14 -3.53 -10.79 -27.06
N GLU A 15 -4.36 -11.59 -27.74
CA GLU A 15 -5.77 -11.78 -27.37
C GLU A 15 -5.89 -12.47 -26.00
N GLN A 16 -5.06 -13.49 -25.72
CA GLN A 16 -5.01 -14.13 -24.40
C GLN A 16 -4.53 -13.18 -23.30
N ALA A 17 -3.54 -12.34 -23.57
CA ALA A 17 -3.07 -11.34 -22.62
C ALA A 17 -4.17 -10.31 -22.29
N SER A 18 -4.86 -9.80 -23.30
CA SER A 18 -5.99 -8.87 -23.13
C SER A 18 -7.13 -9.50 -22.33
N LEU A 19 -7.49 -10.76 -22.60
CA LEU A 19 -8.52 -11.48 -21.84
C LEU A 19 -8.10 -11.71 -20.39
N THR A 20 -6.82 -11.92 -20.13
CA THR A 20 -6.28 -12.10 -18.77
C THR A 20 -6.33 -10.78 -18.01
N MET A 21 -5.92 -9.66 -18.62
CA MET A 21 -6.02 -8.33 -18.02
C MET A 21 -7.47 -7.97 -17.68
N ALA A 22 -8.41 -8.17 -18.62
CA ALA A 22 -9.82 -7.90 -18.38
C ALA A 22 -10.40 -8.73 -17.21
N LYS A 23 -9.93 -9.98 -17.02
CA LYS A 23 -10.34 -10.80 -15.86
C LYS A 23 -9.75 -10.28 -14.55
N VAL A 24 -8.51 -9.82 -14.55
CA VAL A 24 -7.88 -9.22 -13.37
C VAL A 24 -8.61 -7.94 -12.97
N ASP A 25 -8.94 -7.09 -13.94
CA ASP A 25 -9.70 -5.85 -13.70
C ASP A 25 -11.09 -6.15 -13.13
N ALA A 26 -11.81 -7.11 -13.71
CA ALA A 26 -13.12 -7.52 -13.19
C ALA A 26 -13.04 -8.06 -11.75
N LEU A 27 -12.01 -8.83 -11.41
CA LEU A 27 -11.79 -9.31 -10.04
C LEU A 27 -11.42 -8.15 -9.09
N SER A 28 -10.65 -7.17 -9.56
CA SER A 28 -10.32 -5.97 -8.80
C SER A 28 -11.57 -5.16 -8.46
N ASP A 29 -12.48 -4.99 -9.41
CA ASP A 29 -13.73 -4.26 -9.21
C ASP A 29 -14.67 -4.97 -8.23
N ILE A 30 -14.77 -6.30 -8.31
CA ILE A 30 -15.52 -7.10 -7.33
C ILE A 30 -14.95 -6.90 -5.93
N LEU A 31 -13.63 -6.99 -5.77
CA LEU A 31 -12.98 -6.82 -4.47
C LEU A 31 -13.23 -5.42 -3.90
N LYS A 32 -13.12 -4.37 -4.72
CA LYS A 32 -13.42 -2.99 -4.31
C LYS A 32 -14.88 -2.83 -3.86
N ALA A 33 -15.82 -3.43 -4.59
CA ALA A 33 -17.23 -3.38 -4.24
C ALA A 33 -17.52 -4.08 -2.89
N GLU A 34 -16.91 -5.25 -2.64
CA GLU A 34 -17.03 -5.96 -1.37
C GLU A 34 -16.45 -5.15 -0.20
N MET A 35 -15.25 -4.59 -0.35
CA MET A 35 -14.64 -3.72 0.67
C MET A 35 -15.52 -2.50 0.96
N GLY A 36 -16.10 -1.89 -0.08
CA GLY A 36 -17.06 -0.79 0.06
C GLY A 36 -18.30 -1.19 0.87
N SER A 37 -18.86 -2.37 0.61
CA SER A 37 -20.00 -2.92 1.34
C SER A 37 -19.68 -3.15 2.82
N PHE A 38 -18.53 -3.75 3.13
CA PHE A 38 -18.11 -3.97 4.52
C PHE A 38 -17.94 -2.65 5.27
N ASN A 39 -17.31 -1.65 4.65
CA ASN A 39 -17.18 -0.32 5.25
C ASN A 39 -18.55 0.33 5.49
N ALA A 40 -19.48 0.22 4.54
CA ALA A 40 -20.84 0.74 4.71
C ALA A 40 -21.58 0.09 5.89
N ILE A 41 -21.43 -1.24 6.07
CA ILE A 41 -22.02 -1.96 7.21
C ILE A 41 -21.41 -1.46 8.54
N ARG A 42 -20.09 -1.26 8.60
CA ARG A 42 -19.42 -0.74 9.81
C ARG A 42 -19.94 0.63 10.19
N VAL A 43 -19.99 1.55 9.23
CA VAL A 43 -20.50 2.92 9.44
C VAL A 43 -21.96 2.89 9.89
N ALA A 44 -22.80 2.03 9.29
CA ALA A 44 -24.20 1.88 9.71
C ALA A 44 -24.34 1.33 11.15
N GLN A 45 -23.36 0.57 11.63
CA GLN A 45 -23.28 0.11 13.02
C GLN A 45 -22.66 1.15 13.98
N GLY A 46 -22.36 2.37 13.49
CA GLY A 46 -21.70 3.42 14.26
C GLY A 46 -20.23 3.14 14.54
N ARG A 47 -19.60 2.25 13.77
CA ARG A 47 -18.16 1.95 13.86
C ARG A 47 -17.41 2.69 12.76
N PRO A 48 -16.17 3.14 13.02
CA PRO A 48 -15.31 3.68 11.97
C PRO A 48 -15.02 2.63 10.90
N THR A 49 -14.67 3.12 9.72
CA THR A 49 -14.15 2.31 8.63
C THR A 49 -12.80 1.71 9.03
N LEU A 50 -12.39 0.62 8.35
CA LEU A 50 -11.10 0.01 8.64
C LEU A 50 -9.94 0.97 8.38
N GLN A 51 -10.06 1.85 7.38
CA GLN A 51 -9.04 2.85 7.07
C GLN A 51 -8.88 3.85 8.20
N GLU A 52 -9.98 4.38 8.74
CA GLU A 52 -9.95 5.32 9.86
C GLU A 52 -9.32 4.69 11.12
N GLU A 53 -9.59 3.41 11.39
CA GLU A 53 -8.94 2.68 12.50
C GLU A 53 -7.44 2.52 12.28
N MET A 54 -7.01 2.25 11.05
CA MET A 54 -5.59 2.17 10.72
C MET A 54 -4.89 3.53 10.87
N ASP A 55 -5.52 4.60 10.40
CA ASP A 55 -4.96 5.96 10.49
C ASP A 55 -4.82 6.39 11.97
N GLU A 56 -5.80 6.08 12.81
CA GLU A 56 -5.74 6.32 14.26
C GLU A 56 -4.62 5.51 14.93
N ALA A 57 -4.48 4.23 14.58
CA ALA A 57 -3.41 3.39 15.11
C ALA A 57 -2.01 3.90 14.71
N ILE A 58 -1.84 4.36 13.47
CA ILE A 58 -0.58 4.95 13.00
C ILE A 58 -0.27 6.23 13.77
N ALA A 59 -1.26 7.11 13.94
CA ALA A 59 -1.10 8.34 14.70
C ALA A 59 -0.70 8.07 16.15
N TYR A 60 -1.33 7.08 16.78
CA TYR A 60 -1.01 6.66 18.14
C TYR A 60 0.44 6.17 18.28
N VAL A 61 0.92 5.33 17.35
CA VAL A 61 2.32 4.87 17.35
C VAL A 61 3.28 6.05 17.15
N ARG A 62 2.95 7.00 16.27
CA ARG A 62 3.75 8.21 16.05
C ARG A 62 3.85 9.09 17.30
N GLU A 63 2.76 9.24 18.04
CA GLU A 63 2.76 9.95 19.31
C GLU A 63 3.58 9.23 20.39
N MET A 64 3.47 7.91 20.47
CA MET A 64 4.25 7.09 21.41
C MET A 64 5.76 7.24 21.18
N VAL A 65 6.19 7.25 19.92
CA VAL A 65 7.58 7.51 19.54
C VAL A 65 7.99 8.94 19.88
N ALA A 66 7.14 9.94 19.59
CA ALA A 66 7.43 11.34 19.90
C ALA A 66 7.57 11.59 21.42
N ASN A 67 6.81 10.86 22.24
CA ASN A 67 6.88 10.89 23.69
C ASN A 67 8.05 10.06 24.27
N GLY A 68 8.76 9.30 23.43
CA GLY A 68 9.87 8.44 23.83
C GLY A 68 9.45 7.13 24.51
N GLU A 69 8.18 6.75 24.41
CA GLU A 69 7.62 5.52 24.98
C GLU A 69 7.89 4.29 24.09
N ALA A 70 8.16 4.50 22.80
CA ALA A 70 8.57 3.48 21.84
C ALA A 70 9.72 3.98 20.95
N ARG A 71 10.43 3.06 20.30
CA ARG A 71 11.49 3.39 19.35
C ARG A 71 10.97 3.30 17.92
N LYS A 72 11.52 4.12 17.03
CA LYS A 72 11.20 4.07 15.58
C LYS A 72 11.52 2.71 15.00
N GLU A 73 12.63 2.11 15.44
CA GLU A 73 13.10 0.79 14.98
C GLU A 73 12.10 -0.35 15.25
N ASP A 74 11.20 -0.18 16.22
CA ASP A 74 10.16 -1.17 16.52
C ASP A 74 9.01 -1.13 15.49
N TYR A 75 8.93 -0.06 14.69
CA TYR A 75 7.88 0.18 13.69
C TYR A 75 8.46 0.67 12.36
N PRO A 76 9.37 -0.08 11.71
CA PRO A 76 10.11 0.39 10.54
C PRO A 76 9.19 0.86 9.41
N GLU A 77 8.14 0.10 9.10
CA GLU A 77 7.18 0.40 8.02
C GLU A 77 6.44 1.75 8.19
N LEU A 78 6.37 2.30 9.41
CA LEU A 78 5.68 3.58 9.68
C LEU A 78 6.60 4.80 9.58
N PHE A 79 7.91 4.57 9.56
CA PHE A 79 8.96 5.59 9.62
C PHE A 79 10.08 5.38 8.57
N GLU A 80 9.87 4.52 7.57
CA GLU A 80 10.84 4.22 6.50
C GLU A 80 11.35 5.51 5.79
N ASP A 81 10.50 6.53 5.65
CA ASP A 81 10.84 7.83 5.05
C ASP A 81 11.49 8.83 6.04
N GLU A 82 11.48 8.53 7.34
CA GLU A 82 11.92 9.42 8.44
C GLU A 82 13.10 8.87 9.24
N CYS A 83 13.85 7.92 8.68
CA CYS A 83 15.13 7.50 9.21
C CYS A 83 16.21 8.43 8.64
N PRO A 84 16.56 9.56 9.30
CA PRO A 84 17.79 10.24 8.98
C PRO A 84 18.93 9.25 9.28
N ASP A 85 19.84 9.08 8.33
CA ASP A 85 21.16 8.56 8.64
C ASP A 85 21.66 9.30 9.87
N ALA A 86 21.91 8.56 10.95
CA ALA A 86 22.51 9.11 12.13
C ALA A 86 23.81 9.84 11.72
N ASP A 87 23.95 11.07 12.22
CA ASP A 87 25.14 11.95 12.15
C ASP A 87 25.27 12.91 10.95
N GLU A 88 24.36 13.90 10.87
CA GLU A 88 24.79 15.27 10.54
C GLU A 88 24.27 16.26 11.60
N THR A 89 25.10 16.54 12.61
CA THR A 89 25.43 17.90 13.12
C THR A 89 25.96 17.84 14.56
N GLY A 90 27.27 18.02 14.69
CA GLY A 90 27.97 18.20 15.95
C GLY A 90 29.17 19.13 15.76
N SER A 91 28.91 20.34 15.26
CA SER A 91 29.89 21.43 15.31
C SER A 91 30.11 21.79 16.78
N ALA A 92 31.29 21.47 17.31
CA ALA A 92 31.81 22.03 18.55
C ALA A 92 33.15 22.70 18.24
N ASP A 93 33.02 23.99 17.96
CA ASP A 93 33.98 25.05 18.21
C ASP A 93 34.91 24.73 19.40
N GLN A 94 36.22 24.74 19.18
CA GLN A 94 37.22 24.88 20.24
C GLN A 94 38.22 25.95 19.84
N THR A 95 38.03 27.10 20.46
CA THR A 95 39.01 28.18 20.68
C THR A 95 40.35 27.69 21.19
#